data_AF-A0A914PQQ8-F1
#
_entry.id   AF-A0A914PQQ8-F1
#
_cell.length_a   1.000
_cell.length_b   1.000
_cell.length_c   1.000
_cell.angle_alpha   90.00
_cell.angle_beta   90.00
_cell.angle_gamma   90.00
#
_symmetry.space_group_name_H-M   'P 1'
#
loop_
_entity.id
_entity.type
_entity.pdbx_description
1 polymer ?
#
loop_
_entity_poly.entity_id
_entity_poly.type
_entity_poly.pdbx_seq_one_letter_code
_entity_poly.pdbx_strand_id
1 'polypeptide(L)'
;MIYTLFEFKTIEAAIKLLYGTNVLQAFSIEELFLLYSFGDKYEIKHIMDLVDDYLIKDISSSNVVQLIKFSSPDALNVKKLYQKCIDFFIKCSKESTAILGSESLDEKLLVSILLKTLCTAVDTF
;
A
#
# COMPACT_ATOMS: atom_id res chain seq x y z
N MET A 1 -12.21 20.70 15.41
CA MET A 1 -11.80 21.54 14.27
C MET A 1 -10.40 21.11 13.78
N ILE A 2 -10.27 19.86 13.29
CA ILE A 2 -9.00 19.28 12.78
C ILE A 2 -9.25 18.55 11.43
N TYR A 3 -10.49 18.14 11.15
CA TYR A 3 -10.83 17.40 9.93
C TYR A 3 -10.80 18.20 8.62
N THR A 4 -10.92 19.53 8.64
CA THR A 4 -11.00 20.35 7.40
C THR A 4 -9.65 20.61 6.74
N LEU A 5 -8.54 20.60 7.48
CA LEU A 5 -7.22 20.90 6.90
C LEU A 5 -6.69 19.75 6.05
N PHE A 6 -7.03 18.51 6.43
CA PHE A 6 -6.60 17.29 5.75
C PHE A 6 -7.27 17.13 4.37
N GLU A 7 -8.51 17.58 4.23
CA GLU A 7 -9.19 17.63 2.93
C GLU A 7 -8.52 18.63 1.99
N PHE A 8 -8.15 19.82 2.47
CA PHE A 8 -7.58 20.86 1.60
C PHE A 8 -6.26 20.44 0.96
N LYS A 9 -5.33 19.87 1.76
CA LYS A 9 -4.04 19.36 1.25
C LYS A 9 -4.25 18.25 0.20
N THR A 10 -5.21 17.36 0.45
CA THR A 10 -5.53 16.24 -0.45
C THR A 10 -6.15 16.74 -1.76
N ILE A 11 -7.08 17.70 -1.68
CA ILE A 11 -7.71 18.33 -2.85
C ILE A 11 -6.67 19.09 -3.67
N GLU A 12 -5.80 19.88 -3.02
CA GLU A 12 -4.74 20.62 -3.70
C GLU A 12 -3.79 19.66 -4.44
N ALA A 13 -3.42 18.54 -3.80
CA ALA A 13 -2.59 17.53 -4.42
C ALA A 13 -3.28 16.85 -5.61
N ALA A 14 -4.55 16.48 -5.46
CA ALA A 14 -5.36 15.92 -6.55
C ALA A 14 -5.38 16.87 -7.76
N ILE A 15 -5.62 18.16 -7.53
CA ILE A 15 -5.60 19.19 -8.57
C ILE A 15 -4.22 19.25 -9.23
N LYS A 16 -3.14 19.34 -8.45
CA LYS A 16 -1.76 19.39 -8.97
C LYS A 16 -1.42 18.17 -9.84
N LEU A 17 -1.84 16.98 -9.42
CA LEU A 17 -1.64 15.75 -10.18
C LEU A 17 -2.43 15.74 -11.50
N LEU A 18 -3.68 16.22 -11.48
CA LEU A 18 -4.49 16.37 -12.70
C LEU A 18 -3.89 17.36 -13.70
N TYR A 19 -3.18 18.38 -13.23
CA TYR A 19 -2.40 19.29 -14.06
C TYR A 19 -0.97 18.78 -14.38
N GLY A 20 -0.65 17.52 -14.07
CA GLY A 20 0.62 16.89 -14.42
C GLY A 20 1.80 17.20 -13.49
N THR A 21 1.56 17.87 -12.35
CA THR A 21 2.59 18.15 -11.36
C THR A 21 2.71 16.98 -10.38
N ASN A 22 3.85 16.30 -10.39
CA ASN A 22 4.10 15.21 -9.45
C ASN A 22 4.46 15.77 -8.05
N VAL A 23 3.55 15.57 -7.11
CA VAL A 23 3.69 15.99 -5.70
C VAL A 23 3.77 14.83 -4.71
N LEU A 24 3.73 13.58 -5.19
CA LEU A 24 3.55 12.37 -4.36
C LEU A 24 4.71 12.17 -3.37
N GLN A 25 5.91 12.57 -3.74
CA GLN A 25 7.12 12.49 -2.91
C GLN A 25 7.07 13.31 -1.61
N ALA A 26 6.15 14.29 -1.51
CA ALA A 26 5.97 15.11 -0.31
C ALA A 26 4.97 14.50 0.69
N PHE A 27 4.40 13.33 0.39
CA PHE A 27 3.31 12.71 1.14
C PHE A 27 3.80 11.50 1.92
N SER A 28 3.28 11.30 3.13
CA SER A 28 3.45 10.04 3.85
C SER A 28 2.61 8.93 3.21
N ILE A 29 2.86 7.67 3.57
CA ILE A 29 2.07 6.52 3.09
C ILE A 29 0.58 6.70 3.41
N GLU A 30 0.25 7.14 4.62
CA GLU A 30 -1.14 7.41 5.01
C GLU A 30 -1.78 8.51 4.16
N GLU A 31 -1.05 9.60 3.90
CA GLU A 31 -1.54 10.68 3.07
C GLU A 31 -1.74 10.25 1.60
N LEU A 32 -0.88 9.36 1.10
CA LEU A 32 -1.04 8.75 -0.23
C LEU A 32 -2.30 7.87 -0.29
N PHE A 33 -2.60 7.10 0.76
CA PHE A 33 -3.84 6.31 0.82
C PHE A 33 -5.10 7.19 0.96
N LEU A 34 -5.01 8.34 1.61
CA LEU A 34 -6.10 9.33 1.61
C LEU A 34 -6.33 9.92 0.21
N LEU A 35 -5.25 10.21 -0.51
CA LEU A 35 -5.32 10.67 -1.90
C LEU A 35 -5.87 9.59 -2.83
N TYR A 36 -5.50 8.33 -2.61
CA TYR A 36 -6.10 7.19 -3.31
C TYR A 36 -7.60 7.10 -3.04
N SER A 37 -8.01 7.21 -1.76
CA SER A 37 -9.41 7.19 -1.34
C SER A 37 -10.20 8.36 -1.93
N PHE A 38 -9.57 9.52 -2.10
CA PHE A 38 -10.15 10.65 -2.83
C PHE A 38 -10.37 10.28 -4.30
N GLY A 39 -9.36 9.69 -4.95
CA GLY A 39 -9.48 9.18 -6.32
C GLY A 39 -10.64 8.19 -6.47
N ASP A 40 -10.79 7.26 -5.54
CA ASP A 40 -11.88 6.27 -5.54
C ASP A 40 -13.26 6.94 -5.32
N LYS A 41 -13.38 7.79 -4.29
CA LYS A 41 -14.63 8.50 -3.95
C LYS A 41 -15.16 9.37 -5.09
N TYR A 42 -14.27 10.00 -5.84
CA TYR A 42 -14.61 10.90 -6.95
C TYR A 42 -14.42 10.25 -8.33
N GLU A 43 -14.19 8.93 -8.39
CA GLU A 43 -14.00 8.14 -9.60
C GLU A 43 -12.88 8.65 -10.53
N ILE A 44 -11.84 9.26 -9.97
CA ILE A 44 -10.69 9.82 -10.68
C ILE A 44 -9.59 8.74 -10.79
N LYS A 45 -9.78 7.81 -11.73
CA LYS A 45 -8.85 6.68 -11.97
C LYS A 45 -7.39 7.10 -12.14
N HIS A 46 -7.15 8.23 -12.80
CA HIS A 46 -5.79 8.71 -13.03
C HIS A 46 -5.00 8.95 -11.73
N ILE A 47 -5.66 9.46 -10.69
CA ILE A 47 -5.02 9.68 -9.38
C ILE A 47 -4.70 8.32 -8.73
N MET A 48 -5.65 7.38 -8.79
CA MET A 48 -5.46 6.03 -8.24
C MET A 48 -4.27 5.33 -8.91
N ASP A 49 -4.19 5.37 -10.24
CA ASP A 49 -3.10 4.77 -11.01
C ASP A 49 -1.74 5.39 -10.66
N LEU A 50 -1.66 6.71 -10.53
CA LEU A 50 -0.43 7.42 -10.16
C LEU A 50 0.04 7.07 -8.74
N VAL A 51 -0.89 7.02 -7.78
CA VAL A 51 -0.58 6.64 -6.40
C VAL A 51 -0.14 5.18 -6.34
N ASP A 52 -0.84 4.28 -7.02
CA ASP A 52 -0.48 2.86 -7.10
C ASP A 52 0.92 2.66 -7.66
N ASP A 53 1.21 3.26 -8.81
CA ASP A 53 2.51 3.11 -9.46
C ASP A 53 3.63 3.73 -8.63
N TYR A 54 3.35 4.79 -7.85
CA TYR A 54 4.30 5.36 -6.90
C TYR A 54 4.58 4.41 -5.73
N LEU A 55 3.53 3.93 -5.04
CA LEU A 55 3.66 3.01 -3.91
C LEU A 55 4.31 1.69 -4.31
N ILE A 56 4.02 1.19 -5.51
CA ILE A 56 4.63 -0.02 -6.07
C ILE A 56 6.13 0.13 -6.31
N LYS A 57 6.58 1.32 -6.73
CA LYS A 57 8.00 1.58 -7.00
C LYS A 57 8.82 1.69 -5.71
N ASP A 58 8.19 2.09 -4.62
CA ASP A 58 8.85 2.35 -3.33
C ASP A 58 8.72 1.20 -2.33
N ILE A 59 8.25 0.00 -2.75
CA ILE A 59 8.15 -1.15 -1.85
C ILE A 59 9.54 -1.52 -1.31
N SER A 60 9.66 -1.55 0.02
CA SER A 60 10.89 -1.86 0.76
C SER A 60 10.59 -2.67 2.01
N SER A 61 11.62 -3.27 2.61
CA SER A 61 11.48 -4.02 3.88
C SER A 61 10.95 -3.17 5.03
N SER A 62 11.20 -1.85 5.01
CA SER A 62 10.75 -0.91 6.03
C SER A 62 9.28 -0.51 5.91
N ASN A 63 8.67 -0.60 4.73
CA ASN A 63 7.30 -0.13 4.50
C ASN A 63 6.32 -1.21 4.04
N VAL A 64 6.80 -2.39 3.63
CA VAL A 64 5.94 -3.44 3.05
C VAL A 64 4.81 -3.85 3.99
N VAL A 65 5.06 -3.97 5.29
CA VAL A 65 4.04 -4.32 6.29
C VAL A 65 2.91 -3.29 6.33
N GLN A 66 3.28 -2.01 6.37
CA GLN A 66 2.34 -0.91 6.38
C GLN A 66 1.53 -0.87 5.07
N LEU A 67 2.19 -1.06 3.93
CA LEU A 67 1.53 -1.13 2.62
C LEU A 67 0.52 -2.29 2.53
N ILE A 68 0.84 -3.48 3.09
CA ILE A 68 -0.09 -4.61 3.13
C ILE A 68 -1.33 -4.24 3.96
N LYS A 69 -1.16 -3.62 5.13
CA LYS A 69 -2.28 -3.23 6.01
C LYS A 69 -3.28 -2.34 5.26
N PHE A 70 -2.79 -1.29 4.60
CA PHE A 70 -3.64 -0.32 3.90
C PHE A 70 -4.20 -0.82 2.56
N SER A 71 -3.45 -1.66 1.84
CA SER A 71 -3.91 -2.23 0.55
C SER A 71 -4.80 -3.47 0.72
N SER A 72 -4.94 -3.98 1.94
CA SER A 72 -5.70 -5.19 2.24
C SER A 72 -7.16 -5.10 1.76
N PRO A 73 -7.80 -6.24 1.45
CA PRO A 73 -9.22 -6.28 1.07
C PRO A 73 -10.16 -5.66 2.10
N ASP A 74 -9.76 -5.68 3.38
CA ASP A 74 -10.54 -5.14 4.50
C ASP A 74 -10.38 -3.61 4.66
N ALA A 75 -9.43 -2.99 3.95
CA ALA A 75 -9.17 -1.57 3.95
C ALA A 75 -9.59 -0.94 2.60
N LEU A 76 -8.63 -0.58 1.74
CA LEU A 76 -8.90 0.07 0.45
C LEU A 76 -8.99 -0.90 -0.74
N ASN A 77 -8.77 -2.20 -0.50
CA ASN A 77 -8.86 -3.26 -1.50
C ASN A 77 -8.08 -2.95 -2.80
N VAL A 78 -6.85 -2.45 -2.62
CA VAL A 78 -5.95 -2.11 -3.73
C VAL A 78 -5.24 -3.38 -4.19
N LYS A 79 -5.96 -4.23 -4.93
CA LYS A 79 -5.54 -5.61 -5.25
C LYS A 79 -4.15 -5.70 -5.88
N LYS A 80 -3.81 -4.79 -6.80
CA LYS A 80 -2.51 -4.77 -7.52
C LYS A 80 -1.37 -4.49 -6.56
N LEU A 81 -1.50 -3.45 -5.73
CA LEU A 81 -0.52 -3.09 -4.70
C LEU A 81 -0.40 -4.21 -3.65
N TYR A 82 -1.53 -4.71 -3.14
CA TYR A 82 -1.56 -5.79 -2.16
C TYR A 82 -0.79 -7.01 -2.64
N GLN A 83 -1.07 -7.50 -3.86
CA GLN A 83 -0.39 -8.66 -4.41
C GLN A 83 1.13 -8.43 -4.52
N LYS A 84 1.56 -7.26 -5.01
CA LYS A 84 2.99 -6.93 -5.11
C LYS A 84 3.68 -6.85 -3.75
N CYS A 85 3.01 -6.29 -2.74
CA CYS A 85 3.55 -6.23 -1.39
C CYS A 85 3.68 -7.63 -0.77
N ILE A 86 2.70 -8.51 -0.99
CA ILE A 86 2.80 -9.92 -0.58
C ILE A 86 3.97 -10.62 -1.27
N ASP A 87 4.11 -10.47 -2.60
CA ASP A 87 5.19 -11.11 -3.35
C ASP A 87 6.57 -10.63 -2.88
N PHE A 88 6.71 -9.32 -2.60
CA PHE A 88 7.91 -8.76 -2.02
C PHE A 88 8.19 -9.33 -0.62
N PHE A 89 7.18 -9.36 0.25
CA PHE A 89 7.32 -9.90 1.61
C PHE A 89 7.75 -11.37 1.60
N ILE A 90 7.16 -12.20 0.73
CA ILE A 90 7.53 -13.61 0.57
C ILE A 90 8.96 -13.76 0.05
N LYS A 91 9.38 -12.93 -0.91
CA LYS A 91 10.76 -12.95 -1.41
C LYS A 91 11.74 -12.63 -0.28
N CYS A 92 11.48 -11.58 0.48
CA CYS A 92 12.38 -11.17 1.53
C CYS A 92 12.38 -12.13 2.72
N SER A 93 11.28 -12.83 3.02
CA SER A 93 11.24 -13.85 4.08
C SER A 93 12.03 -15.12 3.73
N LYS A 94 12.09 -15.49 2.44
CA LYS A 94 12.98 -16.55 1.93
C LYS A 94 14.46 -16.17 2.05
N GLU A 95 14.76 -14.88 1.96
CA GLU A 95 16.13 -14.33 1.98
C GLU A 95 16.58 -13.90 3.39
N SER A 96 15.67 -13.65 4.33
CA SER A 96 16.00 -13.20 5.69
C SER A 96 14.87 -13.40 6.70
N THR A 97 15.14 -14.13 7.79
CA THR A 97 14.24 -14.32 8.95
C THR A 97 14.09 -13.05 9.82
N ALA A 98 14.82 -11.97 9.50
CA ALA A 98 14.93 -10.77 10.33
C ALA A 98 13.79 -9.73 10.16
N ILE A 99 12.84 -9.96 9.25
CA ILE A 99 11.79 -8.98 8.89
C ILE A 99 10.65 -8.93 9.92
N LEU A 100 10.58 -9.92 10.82
CA LEU A 100 9.57 -9.97 11.88
C LEU A 100 9.88 -9.03 13.07
N GLY A 101 10.77 -8.07 12.88
CA GLY A 101 11.10 -7.04 13.87
C GLY A 101 10.08 -5.91 13.93
N SER A 102 9.28 -5.91 15.01
CA SER A 102 8.72 -4.74 15.72
C SER A 102 7.39 -4.08 15.33
N GLU A 103 6.67 -4.51 14.30
CA GLU A 103 5.26 -4.08 14.14
C GLU A 103 4.32 -5.27 14.11
N SER A 104 3.34 -5.27 15.03
CA SER A 104 2.30 -6.29 15.09
C SER A 104 1.54 -6.31 13.76
N LEU A 105 1.82 -7.32 12.93
CA LEU A 105 0.87 -7.77 11.94
C LEU A 105 -0.30 -8.39 12.71
N ASP A 106 -1.52 -8.08 12.27
CA ASP A 106 -2.70 -8.82 12.73
C ASP A 106 -2.47 -10.32 12.49
N GLU A 107 -2.68 -11.15 13.51
CA GLU A 107 -2.48 -12.61 13.42
C GLU A 107 -3.21 -13.21 12.21
N LYS A 108 -4.39 -12.67 11.86
CA LYS A 108 -5.14 -13.11 10.68
C LYS A 108 -4.39 -12.84 9.38
N LEU A 109 -3.79 -11.66 9.26
CA LEU A 109 -3.01 -11.25 8.09
C LEU A 109 -1.76 -12.12 7.99
N LEU A 110 -1.08 -12.34 9.12
CA LEU A 110 0.10 -13.19 9.23
C LEU A 110 -0.20 -14.65 8.83
N VAL A 111 -1.31 -15.21 9.33
CA VAL A 111 -1.79 -16.54 8.95
C VAL A 111 -2.14 -16.60 7.46
N SER A 112 -2.79 -15.57 6.89
CA SER A 112 -3.11 -15.53 5.46
C SER A 112 -1.85 -15.54 4.58
N ILE A 113 -0.80 -14.82 4.99
CA ILE A 113 0.48 -14.74 4.29
C ILE A 113 1.23 -16.07 4.41
N LEU A 114 1.26 -16.67 5.61
CA LEU A 114 1.89 -17.97 5.86
C LEU A 114 1.20 -19.09 5.08
N LEU A 115 -0.13 -19.15 5.05
CA LEU A 115 -0.89 -20.12 4.26
C LEU A 115 -0.56 -20.00 2.77
N LYS A 116 -0.53 -18.77 2.23
CA LYS A 116 -0.19 -18.55 0.82
C LYS A 116 1.25 -18.95 0.51
N THR A 117 2.18 -18.68 1.41
CA THR A 117 3.59 -19.09 1.29
C THR A 117 3.73 -20.61 1.32
N LEU A 118 3.02 -21.29 2.23
CA LEU A 118 2.98 -22.75 2.32
C LEU A 118 2.36 -23.38 1.06
N CYS A 119 1.26 -22.83 0.54
CA CYS A 119 0.67 -23.30 -0.73
C CYS A 119 1.68 -23.21 -1.89
N THR A 120 2.40 -22.08 -2.03
CA THR A 120 3.42 -21.97 -3.08
C THR A 120 4.62 -22.89 -2.91
N ALA A 121 4.93 -23.33 -1.68
CA ALA A 121 6.00 -24.29 -1.40
C ALA A 121 5.57 -25.74 -1.64
N VAL A 122 4.27 -26.04 -1.53
CA VAL A 122 3.71 -27.37 -1.82
C VAL A 122 3.58 -27.59 -3.34
N ASP A 123 3.34 -26.54 -4.12
CA ASP A 123 3.29 -26.60 -5.59
C ASP A 123 4.67 -26.81 -6.27
N THR A 124 5.76 -26.85 -5.50
CA THR A 124 7.13 -27.07 -5.99
C THR A 124 7.69 -28.48 -5.74
N PHE A 125 6.85 -29.42 -5.31
CA PHE A 125 7.20 -30.85 -5.13
C PHE A 125 6.49 -31.78 -6.12
#